data_AF-A0A838NMG6-F1
#
_entry.id   AF-A0A838NMG6-F1
#
_cell.length_a   1.000
_cell.length_b   1.000
_cell.length_c   1.000
_cell.angle_alpha   90.00
_cell.angle_beta   90.00
_cell.angle_gamma   90.00
#
_symmetry.space_group_name_H-M   'P 1'
#
loop_
_entity.id
_entity.type
_entity.pdbx_description
1 polymer ?
#
loop_
_entity_poly.entity_id
_entity_poly.type
_entity_poly.pdbx_seq_one_letter_code
_entity_poly.pdbx_strand_id
1 'polypeptide(L)'
;MAVRKKPKSAKRVRETLTGGGFVPAAKSLSRRGKVRKEFWLDPGLLREAQEYLGTSTERETVELALDLVAFRKELSQGARALRGLHLSRID
;
A
#
# COMPACT_ATOMS: atom_id res chain seq x y z
N MET A 1 42.21 32.21 27.42
CA MET A 1 42.30 31.44 26.15
C MET A 1 40.92 30.94 25.79
N ALA A 2 40.36 31.42 24.67
CA ALA A 2 38.96 31.19 24.28
C ALA A 2 38.80 29.88 23.48
N VAL A 3 37.91 29.00 23.94
CA VAL A 3 37.58 27.73 23.27
C VAL A 3 36.55 27.99 22.17
N ARG A 4 36.97 27.77 20.91
CA ARG A 4 36.17 27.96 19.70
C ARG A 4 35.01 26.96 19.64
N LYS A 5 33.78 27.49 19.47
CA LYS A 5 32.56 26.74 19.16
C LYS A 5 32.63 26.13 17.75
N LYS A 6 32.30 24.84 17.61
CA LYS A 6 32.14 24.15 16.31
C LYS A 6 30.77 24.50 15.69
N PRO A 7 30.67 24.80 14.37
CA PRO A 7 29.40 25.07 13.72
C PRO A 7 28.63 23.79 13.35
N LYS A 8 27.29 23.92 13.35
CA LYS A 8 26.27 22.90 13.12
C LYS A 8 26.26 22.40 11.67
N SER A 9 26.21 21.08 11.51
CA SER A 9 26.15 20.39 10.21
C SER A 9 24.92 20.78 9.39
N ALA A 10 25.17 21.04 8.11
CA ALA A 10 24.23 21.52 7.11
C ALA A 10 23.08 20.53 6.84
N LYS A 11 21.87 21.07 6.85
CA LYS A 11 20.62 20.41 6.48
C LYS A 11 20.64 20.19 4.96
N ARG A 12 20.82 18.94 4.49
CA ARG A 12 20.66 18.59 3.07
C ARG A 12 19.17 18.65 2.73
N VAL A 13 18.76 19.75 2.12
CA VAL A 13 17.49 19.84 1.38
C VAL A 13 17.67 18.98 0.13
N ARG A 14 16.97 17.84 0.06
CA ARG A 14 16.75 17.12 -1.18
C ARG A 14 15.33 17.40 -1.63
N GLU A 15 15.22 18.38 -2.51
CA GLU A 15 14.05 18.62 -3.33
C GLU A 15 14.36 18.00 -4.69
N THR A 16 13.63 16.94 -5.07
CA THR A 16 13.47 16.55 -6.47
C THR A 16 12.07 15.96 -6.62
N LEU A 17 11.28 16.73 -7.36
CA LEU A 17 9.97 16.39 -7.89
C LEU A 17 10.10 15.20 -8.83
N THR A 18 9.32 14.14 -8.61
CA THR A 18 9.02 13.15 -9.65
C THR A 18 7.56 12.76 -9.52
N GLY A 19 6.88 12.68 -10.66
CA GLY A 19 5.42 12.68 -10.81
C GLY A 19 4.67 11.81 -9.82
N GLY A 20 3.63 12.40 -9.23
CA GLY A 20 2.71 11.75 -8.32
C GLY A 20 1.85 10.71 -9.03
N GLY A 21 2.44 9.55 -9.31
CA GLY A 21 1.68 8.31 -9.29
C GLY A 21 1.21 8.10 -7.85
N PHE A 22 -0.09 7.89 -7.67
CA PHE A 22 -0.63 7.39 -6.40
C PHE A 22 -0.05 6.00 -6.17
N VAL A 23 1.13 5.91 -5.57
CA VAL A 23 1.55 4.70 -4.89
C VAL A 23 0.80 4.76 -3.57
N PRO A 24 -0.24 3.93 -3.33
CA PRO A 24 -0.81 3.88 -2.00
C PRO A 24 0.36 3.58 -1.08
N ALA A 25 0.69 4.52 -0.20
CA ALA A 25 1.65 4.27 0.86
C ALA A 25 1.10 3.05 1.59
N ALA A 26 1.72 1.90 1.35
CA ALA A 26 1.30 0.64 1.92
C ALA A 26 1.24 0.88 3.43
N LYS A 27 0.03 1.04 3.97
CA LYS A 27 -0.16 1.20 5.40
C LYS A 27 0.53 -0.01 5.98
N SER A 28 1.62 0.19 6.71
CA SER A 28 2.24 -0.90 7.46
C SER A 28 1.20 -1.33 8.48
N LEU A 29 0.44 -2.36 8.12
CA LEU A 29 -0.69 -2.84 8.92
C LEU A 29 -0.12 -3.24 10.28
N SER A 30 -0.45 -2.44 11.30
CA SER A 30 0.05 -2.65 12.65
C SER A 30 -0.19 -4.10 13.06
N ARG A 31 0.73 -4.72 13.78
CA ARG A 31 0.61 -6.14 14.19
C ARG A 31 -0.56 -6.40 15.15
N ARG A 32 -1.29 -5.37 15.59
CA ARG A 32 -2.44 -5.53 16.51
C ARG A 32 -3.49 -6.44 15.86
N GLY A 33 -3.82 -7.53 16.56
CA GLY A 33 -4.81 -8.51 16.12
C GLY A 33 -4.30 -9.55 15.10
N LYS A 34 -3.03 -9.48 14.66
CA LYS A 34 -2.48 -10.49 13.73
C LYS A 34 -2.14 -11.78 14.48
N VAL A 35 -2.81 -12.88 14.13
CA VAL A 35 -2.57 -14.22 14.69
C VAL A 35 -1.76 -15.04 13.70
N ARG A 36 -0.67 -15.67 14.14
CA ARG A 36 0.08 -16.61 13.29
C ARG A 36 -0.80 -17.83 13.00
N LYS A 37 -0.89 -18.20 11.73
CA LYS A 37 -1.57 -19.39 11.25
C LYS A 37 -0.58 -20.25 10.49
N GLU A 38 -0.78 -21.56 10.54
CA GLU A 38 -0.03 -22.53 9.74
C GLU A 38 -1.00 -23.17 8.74
N PHE A 39 -0.65 -23.10 7.47
CA PHE A 39 -1.45 -23.60 6.35
C PHE A 39 -0.52 -23.98 5.21
N TRP A 40 -0.95 -24.97 4.42
CA TRP A 40 -0.22 -25.41 3.25
C TRP A 40 -0.70 -24.63 2.03
N LEU A 41 0.24 -24.07 1.27
CA LEU A 41 -0.02 -23.40 0.00
C LEU A 41 0.73 -24.10 -1.12
N ASP A 42 0.19 -23.99 -2.32
CA ASP A 42 0.92 -24.33 -3.53
C ASP A 42 2.00 -23.25 -3.78
N PRO A 43 3.29 -23.62 -3.87
CA PRO A 43 4.37 -22.66 -4.06
C PRO A 43 4.36 -21.99 -5.44
N GLY A 44 3.79 -22.65 -6.46
CA GLY A 44 3.63 -22.09 -7.80
C GLY A 44 2.61 -20.95 -7.82
N LEU A 45 1.43 -21.18 -7.22
CA LEU A 45 0.40 -20.13 -7.09
C LEU A 45 0.89 -18.93 -6.27
N LEU A 46 1.69 -19.20 -5.24
CA LEU A 46 2.24 -18.14 -4.39
C LEU A 46 3.24 -17.27 -5.15
N ARG A 47 4.08 -17.89 -5.99
CA ARG A 47 5.02 -17.18 -6.85
C ARG A 47 4.32 -16.33 -7.90
N GLU A 48 3.32 -16.89 -8.58
CA GLU A 48 2.51 -16.17 -9.56
C GLU A 48 1.84 -14.94 -8.91
N ALA A 49 1.25 -15.13 -7.73
CA ALA A 49 0.65 -14.03 -6.98
C ALA A 49 1.69 -12.99 -6.54
N GLN A 50 2.91 -13.41 -6.14
CA GLN A 50 3.99 -12.49 -5.80
C GLN A 50 4.38 -11.59 -6.97
N GLU A 51 4.56 -12.18 -8.15
CA GLU A 51 4.92 -11.48 -9.38
C GLU A 51 3.80 -10.53 -9.81
N TYR A 52 2.55 -10.99 -9.81
CA TYR A 52 1.40 -10.18 -10.18
C TYR A 52 1.17 -9.00 -9.22
N LEU A 53 1.34 -9.23 -7.92
CA LEU A 53 1.11 -8.21 -6.89
C LEU A 53 2.33 -7.34 -6.57
N GLY A 54 3.52 -7.70 -7.10
CA GLY A 54 4.78 -7.00 -6.82
C GLY A 54 5.21 -7.08 -5.35
N THR A 55 4.92 -8.20 -4.67
CA THR A 55 5.19 -8.36 -3.23
C THR A 55 6.49 -9.12 -2.96
N SER A 56 7.20 -8.73 -1.90
CA SER A 56 8.54 -9.27 -1.60
C SER A 56 8.50 -10.51 -0.73
N THR A 57 7.39 -10.75 -0.01
CA THR A 57 7.25 -11.89 0.90
C THR A 57 5.92 -12.58 0.73
N GLU A 58 5.89 -13.91 0.91
CA GLU A 58 4.67 -14.72 0.82
C GLU A 58 3.54 -14.18 1.71
N ARG A 59 3.90 -13.75 2.93
CA ARG A 59 2.97 -13.15 3.86
C ARG A 59 2.33 -11.89 3.30
N GLU A 60 3.14 -11.00 2.74
CA GLU A 60 2.66 -9.75 2.14
C GLU A 60 1.73 -10.04 0.96
N THR A 61 2.06 -11.04 0.15
CA THR A 61 1.20 -11.54 -0.94
C THR A 61 -0.16 -11.95 -0.44
N VAL A 62 -0.21 -12.78 0.61
CA VAL A 62 -1.46 -13.29 1.18
C VAL A 62 -2.26 -12.16 1.83
N GLU A 63 -1.63 -11.29 2.61
CA GLU A 63 -2.30 -10.13 3.22
C GLU A 63 -2.91 -9.21 2.14
N LEU A 64 -2.14 -8.86 1.10
CA LEU A 64 -2.60 -8.00 0.02
C LEU A 64 -3.68 -8.66 -0.84
N ALA A 65 -3.57 -9.96 -1.13
CA ALA A 65 -4.59 -10.70 -1.86
C ALA A 65 -5.93 -10.70 -1.11
N LEU A 66 -5.92 -10.85 0.21
CA LEU A 66 -7.13 -10.78 1.04
C LEU A 66 -7.74 -9.36 1.02
N ASP A 67 -6.90 -8.33 1.10
CA ASP A 67 -7.35 -6.94 0.99
C ASP A 67 -7.99 -6.66 -0.38
N LEU A 68 -7.43 -7.20 -1.47
CA LEU A 68 -8.01 -7.07 -2.81
C LEU A 68 -9.38 -7.74 -2.95
N VAL A 69 -9.60 -8.87 -2.27
CA VAL A 69 -10.93 -9.53 -2.24
C VAL A 69 -11.95 -8.64 -1.52
N ALA A 70 -11.56 -8.02 -0.41
CA ALA A 70 -12.41 -7.06 0.30
C ALA A 70 -12.72 -5.83 -0.57
N PHE A 71 -11.68 -5.25 -1.18
CA PHE A 71 -11.83 -4.11 -2.09
C PHE A 71 -12.73 -4.42 -3.29
N ARG A 72 -12.62 -5.61 -3.90
CA ARG A 72 -13.50 -6.04 -4.99
C ARG A 72 -14.98 -6.02 -4.58
N LYS A 73 -15.29 -6.42 -3.35
CA LYS A 73 -16.66 -6.38 -2.81
C LYS A 73 -17.14 -4.93 -2.69
N GLU A 74 -16.34 -4.05 -2.12
CA GLU A 74 -16.67 -2.62 -1.96
C GLU A 74 -16.86 -1.94 -3.32
N LEU A 75 -15.97 -2.19 -4.28
CA LEU A 75 -16.07 -1.66 -5.64
C LEU A 75 -17.35 -2.14 -6.33
N SER A 76 -17.70 -3.42 -6.16
CA SER A 76 -18.96 -3.96 -6.72
C SER A 76 -20.20 -3.31 -6.08
N GLN A 77 -20.15 -3.03 -4.78
CA GLN A 77 -21.24 -2.34 -4.08
C GLN A 77 -21.35 -0.88 -4.52
N GLY A 78 -20.23 -0.16 -4.60
CA GLY A 78 -20.16 1.21 -5.08
C GLY A 78 -20.68 1.33 -6.51
N ALA A 79 -20.23 0.46 -7.43
CA ALA A 79 -20.70 0.46 -8.81
C ALA A 79 -22.23 0.24 -8.92
N ARG A 80 -22.81 -0.63 -8.07
CA ARG A 80 -24.27 -0.80 -8.01
C ARG A 80 -24.99 0.43 -7.48
N ALA A 81 -24.44 1.07 -6.44
CA ALA A 81 -25.01 2.30 -5.89
C ALA A 81 -25.00 3.45 -6.92
N LEU A 82 -23.92 3.57 -7.70
CA LEU A 82 -23.80 4.59 -8.75
C LEU A 82 -24.75 4.35 -9.93
N ARG A 83 -25.11 3.10 -10.22
CA ARG A 83 -26.02 2.76 -11.34
C ARG A 83 -27.40 3.41 -11.23
N GLY A 84 -27.83 3.78 -10.03
CA GLY A 84 -29.10 4.47 -9.78
C GLY A 84 -29.00 5.99 -9.76
N LEU A 85 -27.81 6.57 -9.86
CA LEU A 85 -27.61 8.02 -9.84
C LEU A 85 -27.64 8.55 -11.27
N HIS A 86 -28.64 9.38 -11.58
CA HIS A 86 -28.59 10.24 -12.75
C HIS A 86 -27.55 11.34 -12.49
N LEU A 87 -26.33 11.12 -12.99
CA LEU A 87 -25.27 12.11 -12.94
C LEU A 87 -25.62 13.21 -13.94
N SER A 88 -26.16 14.32 -13.45
CA SER A 88 -26.32 15.53 -14.25
C SER A 88 -24.94 16.09 -14.58
N ARG A 89 -24.78 16.57 -15.81
CA ARG A 89 -23.58 17.32 -16.20
C ARG A 89 -23.49 18.56 -15.29
N ILE A 90 -22.31 18.77 -14.72
CA ILE A 90 -21.97 20.01 -14.02
C ILE A 90 -21.22 20.83 -15.05
N ASP A 91 -21.95 21.71 -15.72
CA ASP A 91 -21.46 22.79 -16.57
C ASP A 91 -21.46 24.12 -15.81
#